data_AF-A0A009PCT8-F1
#
_entry.id   AF-A0A009PCT8-F1
#
_cell.length_a   1.000
_cell.length_b   1.000
_cell.length_c   1.000
_cell.angle_alpha   90.00
_cell.angle_beta   90.00
_cell.angle_gamma   90.00
#
_symmetry.space_group_name_H-M   'P 1'
#
loop_
_entity.id
_entity.type
_entity.pdbx_description
1 polymer ?
#
loop_
_entity_poly.entity_id
_entity_poly.type
_entity_poly.pdbx_seq_one_letter_code
_entity_poly.pdbx_strand_id
1 'polypeptide(L)'
;MQRREMEKLISPELIKSRDLARQSYFDHMEKEMADHVSRSIEPLSGKKQSTLVELRESIEKLAQKYKQDAHSSSLFGDQDKARVYNCFANQLDHLLKGGA
;
A
#
# COMPACT_ATOMS: atom_id res chain seq x y z
N MET A 1 -44.04 -25.23 -23.84
CA MET A 1 -44.26 -26.50 -23.12
C MET A 1 -43.12 -27.51 -23.27
N GLN A 2 -42.31 -27.49 -24.34
CA GLN A 2 -41.33 -28.55 -24.64
C GLN A 2 -40.15 -28.69 -23.67
N ARG A 3 -39.66 -27.61 -23.02
CA ARG A 3 -38.51 -27.69 -22.10
C ARG A 3 -38.81 -28.52 -20.84
N ARG A 4 -39.98 -28.28 -20.24
CA ARG A 4 -40.44 -28.97 -19.02
C ARG A 4 -40.79 -30.44 -19.28
N GLU A 5 -41.19 -30.77 -20.51
CA GLU A 5 -41.44 -32.15 -20.96
C GLU A 5 -40.11 -32.90 -21.21
N MET A 6 -39.10 -32.24 -21.82
CA MET A 6 -37.76 -32.81 -21.99
C MET A 6 -37.03 -33.04 -20.66
N GLU A 7 -37.21 -32.17 -19.66
CA GLU A 7 -36.59 -32.32 -18.34
C GLU A 7 -37.08 -33.57 -17.60
N LYS A 8 -38.31 -34.05 -17.87
CA LYS A 8 -38.84 -35.30 -17.30
C LYS A 8 -38.14 -36.55 -17.85
N LEU A 9 -37.50 -36.47 -19.02
CA LEU A 9 -36.77 -37.56 -19.67
C LEU A 9 -35.29 -37.63 -19.25
N ILE A 10 -34.79 -36.60 -18.56
CA ILE A 10 -33.41 -36.53 -18.09
C ILE A 10 -33.39 -36.91 -16.61
N SER A 11 -32.49 -37.81 -16.21
CA SER A 11 -32.37 -38.21 -14.81
C SER A 11 -32.08 -36.99 -13.90
N PRO A 12 -32.86 -36.75 -12.84
CA PRO A 12 -32.63 -35.66 -11.89
C PRO A 12 -31.21 -35.68 -11.30
N GLU A 13 -30.64 -36.87 -11.13
CA GLU A 13 -29.28 -37.06 -10.63
C GLU A 13 -28.21 -36.59 -11.63
N LEU A 14 -28.46 -36.74 -12.94
CA LEU A 14 -27.56 -36.20 -13.97
C LEU A 14 -27.58 -34.67 -14.00
N ILE A 15 -28.74 -34.06 -13.76
CA ILE A 15 -28.89 -32.60 -13.67
C ILE A 15 -28.13 -32.08 -12.45
N LYS A 16 -28.34 -32.68 -11.28
CA LYS A 16 -27.63 -32.32 -10.04
C LYS A 16 -26.12 -32.51 -10.18
N SER A 17 -25.66 -33.64 -10.73
CA SER A 17 -24.24 -33.93 -10.94
C SER A 17 -23.57 -32.88 -11.84
N ARG A 18 -24.23 -32.50 -12.94
CA ARG A 18 -23.76 -31.44 -13.84
C ARG A 18 -23.71 -30.06 -13.16
N ASP A 19 -24.73 -29.73 -12.38
CA ASP A 19 -24.80 -28.43 -11.71
C ASP A 19 -23.76 -28.34 -10.59
N LEU A 20 -23.52 -29.44 -9.87
CA LEU A 20 -22.43 -29.57 -8.90
C LEU A 20 -21.05 -29.44 -9.56
N ALA A 21 -20.84 -30.07 -10.72
CA ALA A 21 -19.59 -29.95 -11.47
C ALA A 21 -19.34 -28.51 -11.93
N ARG A 22 -20.39 -27.79 -12.36
CA ARG A 22 -20.29 -26.36 -12.70
C ARG A 22 -19.95 -25.52 -11.47
N GLN A 23 -20.60 -25.77 -10.35
CA GLN A 23 -20.36 -25.03 -9.12
C GLN A 23 -18.93 -25.23 -8.62
N SER A 24 -18.46 -26.47 -8.59
CA SER A 24 -17.06 -26.79 -8.25
C SER A 24 -16.05 -26.11 -9.18
N TYR A 25 -16.38 -25.91 -10.46
CA TYR A 25 -15.51 -25.21 -11.40
C TYR A 25 -15.45 -23.70 -11.10
N PHE A 26 -16.59 -23.08 -10.77
CA PHE A 26 -16.64 -21.68 -10.37
C PHE A 26 -15.92 -21.44 -9.03
N ASP A 27 -16.14 -22.31 -8.04
CA ASP A 27 -15.47 -22.21 -6.73
C ASP A 27 -13.94 -22.33 -6.88
N HIS A 28 -13.47 -23.22 -7.76
CA HIS A 28 -12.05 -23.36 -8.04
C HIS A 28 -11.49 -22.09 -8.71
N MET A 29 -12.17 -21.54 -9.71
CA MET A 29 -11.73 -20.30 -10.36
C MET A 29 -11.73 -19.12 -9.41
N GLU A 30 -12.75 -18.98 -8.55
CA GLU A 30 -12.82 -17.91 -7.55
C GLU A 30 -11.65 -18.00 -6.56
N LYS A 31 -11.33 -19.22 -6.12
CA LYS A 31 -10.17 -19.47 -5.26
C LYS A 31 -8.84 -19.12 -5.94
N GLU A 32 -8.64 -19.53 -7.19
CA GLU A 32 -7.44 -19.17 -7.96
C GLU A 32 -7.32 -17.66 -8.19
N MET A 33 -8.43 -16.99 -8.47
CA MET A 33 -8.46 -15.53 -8.62
C MET A 33 -8.12 -14.83 -7.30
N ALA A 34 -8.66 -15.29 -6.16
CA ALA A 34 -8.34 -14.75 -4.84
C ALA A 34 -6.85 -14.94 -4.47
N ASP A 35 -6.29 -16.11 -4.77
CA ASP A 35 -4.88 -16.42 -4.53
C ASP A 35 -3.95 -15.58 -5.44
N HIS A 36 -4.32 -15.39 -6.71
CA HIS A 36 -3.56 -14.59 -7.65
C HIS A 36 -3.63 -13.09 -7.33
N VAL A 37 -4.80 -12.60 -6.92
CA VAL A 37 -4.98 -11.22 -6.46
C VAL A 37 -4.11 -10.98 -5.24
N SER A 38 -4.23 -11.80 -4.19
CA SER A 38 -3.41 -11.71 -2.98
C SER A 38 -1.91 -11.65 -3.30
N ARG A 39 -1.41 -12.57 -4.16
CA ARG A 39 0.00 -12.63 -4.56
C ARG A 39 0.46 -11.42 -5.39
N SER A 40 -0.45 -10.74 -6.10
CA SER A 40 -0.11 -9.61 -6.96
C SER A 40 -0.06 -8.26 -6.21
N ILE A 41 -0.81 -8.10 -5.12
CA ILE A 41 -0.86 -6.84 -4.34
C ILE A 41 0.18 -6.79 -3.20
N GLU A 42 0.54 -7.94 -2.64
CA GLU A 42 1.46 -8.05 -1.50
C GLU A 42 2.88 -7.48 -1.77
N PRO A 43 3.50 -7.68 -2.96
CA PRO A 43 4.84 -7.16 -3.24
C PRO A 43 4.89 -5.64 -3.48
N LEU A 44 3.76 -5.01 -3.81
CA LEU A 44 3.66 -3.59 -4.13
C LEU A 44 3.43 -2.72 -2.89
N SER A 45 2.75 -3.28 -1.89
CA SER A 45 2.51 -2.63 -0.59
C SER A 45 3.81 -2.47 0.20
N GLY A 46 4.58 -3.56 0.38
CA GLY A 46 5.79 -3.56 1.20
C GLY A 46 6.89 -2.63 0.68
N LYS A 47 7.09 -2.58 -0.65
CA LYS A 47 8.10 -1.69 -1.26
C LYS A 47 7.78 -0.21 -1.05
N LYS A 48 6.52 0.19 -1.25
CA LYS A 48 6.07 1.57 -1.02
C LYS A 48 6.18 1.98 0.45
N GLN A 49 5.86 1.06 1.37
CA GLN A 49 6.00 1.29 2.80
C GLN A 49 7.47 1.51 3.18
N SER A 50 8.40 0.70 2.65
CA SER A 50 9.86 0.83 2.88
C SER A 50 10.36 2.20 2.42
N THR A 51 10.02 2.61 1.20
CA THR A 51 10.48 3.89 0.65
C THR A 51 9.96 5.10 1.43
N LEU A 52 8.72 5.03 1.95
CA LEU A 52 8.17 6.09 2.80
C LEU A 52 8.88 6.17 4.15
N VAL A 53 9.22 5.03 4.76
CA VAL A 53 9.98 4.99 6.01
C VAL A 53 11.39 5.57 5.80
N GLU A 54 12.08 5.15 4.74
CA GLU A 54 13.42 5.66 4.39
C GLU A 54 13.42 7.17 4.09
N LEU A 55 12.39 7.66 3.39
CA LEU A 55 12.22 9.08 3.13
C LEU A 55 12.03 9.86 4.44
N ARG A 56 11.17 9.36 5.33
CA ARG A 56 10.92 9.98 6.63
C ARG A 56 12.19 10.05 7.47
N GLU A 57 12.97 8.97 7.55
CA GLU A 57 14.26 8.98 8.24
C GLU A 57 15.26 9.96 7.62
N SER A 58 15.28 10.07 6.30
CA SER A 58 16.17 10.99 5.58
C SER A 58 15.83 12.45 5.89
N ILE A 59 14.53 12.78 5.93
CA ILE A 59 14.04 14.12 6.31
C ILE A 59 14.39 14.41 7.78
N GLU A 60 14.23 13.44 8.68
CA GLU A 60 14.60 13.60 10.09
C GLU A 60 16.10 13.86 10.27
N LYS A 61 16.95 13.07 9.61
CA LYS A 61 18.40 13.29 9.61
C LYS A 61 18.77 14.67 9.09
N LEU A 62 18.11 15.13 8.01
CA LEU A 62 18.34 16.44 7.44
C LEU A 62 17.91 17.57 8.40
N ALA A 63 16.76 17.43 9.06
CA ALA A 63 16.28 18.38 10.05
C ALA A 63 17.26 18.52 11.23
N GLN A 64 17.77 17.39 11.75
CA GLN A 64 18.77 17.38 12.81
C GLN A 64 20.08 18.02 12.38
N LYS A 65 20.55 17.73 11.16
CA LYS A 65 21.74 18.36 10.60
C LYS A 65 21.58 19.89 10.54
N TYR A 66 20.46 20.40 10.03
CA TYR A 66 20.25 21.85 10.00
C TYR A 66 20.18 22.48 11.39
N LYS A 67 19.66 21.80 12.42
CA LYS A 67 19.74 22.28 13.81
C LYS A 67 21.19 22.39 14.30
N GLN A 68 22.02 21.39 14.01
CA GLN A 68 23.44 21.39 14.36
C GLN A 68 24.22 22.48 13.61
N ASP A 69 23.96 22.63 12.31
CA ASP A 69 24.60 23.64 11.47
C ASP A 69 24.17 25.06 11.88
N ALA A 70 22.90 25.25 12.29
CA ALA A 70 22.41 26.52 12.84
C ALA A 70 23.12 26.88 14.14
N HIS A 71 23.23 25.93 15.06
CA HIS A 71 23.94 26.12 16.33
C HIS A 71 25.42 26.45 16.09
N SER A 72 26.07 25.72 15.19
CA SER A 72 27.47 25.98 14.81
C SER A 72 27.63 27.37 14.21
N SER A 73 26.77 27.75 13.25
CA SER A 73 26.81 29.08 12.62
C SER A 73 26.62 30.20 13.65
N SER A 74 25.71 30.02 14.60
CA SER A 74 25.51 30.96 15.71
C SER A 74 26.75 31.09 16.60
N LEU A 75 27.44 29.97 16.88
CA LEU A 75 28.68 29.97 17.67
C LEU A 75 29.82 30.73 16.96
N PHE A 76 29.89 30.64 15.63
CA PHE A 76 30.86 31.37 14.81
C PHE A 76 30.45 32.82 14.48
N GLY A 77 29.30 33.29 15.00
CA GLY A 77 28.82 34.66 14.81
C GLY A 77 28.08 34.91 13.49
N ASP A 78 27.85 33.87 12.68
CA ASP A 78 27.09 33.97 11.43
C ASP A 78 25.57 33.79 11.70
N GLN A 79 24.96 34.88 12.19
CA GLN A 79 23.56 34.88 12.61
C GLN A 79 22.59 34.74 11.43
N ASP A 80 22.91 35.31 10.26
CA ASP A 80 22.06 35.20 9.08
C ASP A 80 21.99 33.75 8.61
N LYS A 81 23.13 33.05 8.54
CA LYS A 81 23.17 31.63 8.22
C LYS A 81 22.50 30.77 9.28
N ALA A 82 22.68 31.09 10.56
CA ALA A 82 21.97 30.41 11.64
C ALA A 82 20.44 30.55 11.52
N ARG A 83 19.93 31.72 11.13
CA ARG A 83 18.50 31.93 10.88
C ARG A 83 18.00 31.08 9.72
N VAL A 84 18.73 31.06 8.61
CA VAL A 84 18.37 30.24 7.43
C VAL A 84 18.31 28.75 7.77
N TYR A 85 19.32 28.23 8.47
CA TYR A 85 19.34 26.82 8.88
C TYR A 85 18.23 26.48 9.88
N ASN A 86 17.92 27.36 10.83
CA ASN A 86 16.78 27.18 11.72
C ASN A 86 15.45 27.15 10.94
N CYS A 87 15.28 28.02 9.93
CA CYS A 87 14.09 27.99 9.08
C CYS A 87 13.94 26.63 8.37
N PHE A 88 15.01 26.09 7.78
CA PHE A 88 14.96 24.77 7.14
C PHE A 88 14.65 23.65 8.14
N ALA A 89 15.29 23.65 9.31
CA ALA A 89 15.00 22.67 10.35
C ALA A 89 13.52 22.68 10.77
N ASN A 90 12.93 23.86 10.93
CA ASN A 90 11.52 24.01 11.31
C ASN A 90 10.55 23.56 10.20
N GLN A 91 10.85 23.89 8.94
CA GLN A 91 10.06 23.44 7.80
C GLN A 91 10.06 21.91 7.67
N LEU A 92 11.23 21.28 7.85
CA LEU A 92 11.34 19.82 7.82
C LEU A 92 10.62 19.15 9.00
N ASP A 93 10.67 19.75 10.19
CA ASP A 93 9.94 19.26 11.37
C ASP A 93 8.42 19.39 11.21
N HIS A 94 7.93 20.45 10.57
CA HIS A 94 6.52 20.60 10.20
C HIS A 94 6.09 19.55 9.18
N LEU A 95 6.90 19.32 8.14
CA LEU A 95 6.64 18.30 7.14
C LEU A 95 6.52 16.90 7.77
N LEU A 96 7.40 16.56 8.72
CA LEU A 96 7.37 15.29 9.46
C LEU A 96 6.12 15.12 10.34
N LYS A 97 5.54 16.23 10.81
CA LYS A 97 4.31 16.24 11.61
C LYS A 97 3.04 16.23 10.75
N GLY A 98 3.18 16.24 9.41
CA GLY A 98 2.06 16.28 8.48
C GLY A 98 1.45 17.68 8.32
N GLY A 99 2.15 18.73 8.75
CA GLY A 99 1.76 20.12 8.50
C GLY A 99 2.29 20.58 7.14
N ALA A 100 1.39 20.74 6.18
CA ALA A 100 1.63 21.43 4.90
C ALA A 100 0.94 22.79 4.90
#